data_AF-A0A1J5WT39-F1
#
_entry.id   AF-A0A1J5WT39-F1
#
_cell.length_a   1.000
_cell.length_b   1.000
_cell.length_c   1.000
_cell.angle_alpha   90.00
_cell.angle_beta   90.00
_cell.angle_gamma   90.00
#
_symmetry.space_group_name_H-M   'P 1'
#
loop_
_entity.id
_entity.type
_entity.pdbx_description
1 polymer ?
#
loop_
_entity_poly.entity_id
_entity_poly.type
_entity_poly.pdbx_seq_one_letter_code
_entity_poly.pdbx_strand_id
1 'polypeptide(L)'
;MFDLLHEPLPRHRDSFFLRKGGGVLIVSEASLKNEYEEIQKKLLFLYEQRQETLEVAKQAVLEAIKQKDLEKQGALEAEGVSGMERRDFSTAACMGCGDDESEDGVFLFPLCQEAHHHACLECLDGVAKDKQELICPICREEGDSFGMYEYKKATGQSEEGLSALITHYKTPDSFSVTQDLPNETLLLTEKTTVTLSNIEMSAKLFFVLLEKTKVTLGERFSIAWYVDSEDCIRDHGMAREMPFYLRG
;
A
#
# COMPACT_ATOMS: atom_id res chain seq x y z
N MET A 1 2.12 -1.28 4.19
CA MET A 1 1.94 -2.66 4.67
C MET A 1 0.58 -3.14 4.20
N PHE A 2 0.50 -4.25 3.46
CA PHE A 2 -0.79 -4.87 3.15
C PHE A 2 -1.30 -5.53 4.44
N ASP A 3 -2.27 -4.94 5.10
CA ASP A 3 -2.98 -5.59 6.21
C ASP A 3 -3.87 -6.71 5.68
N LEU A 4 -3.23 -7.81 5.28
CA LEU A 4 -3.91 -9.10 5.04
C LEU A 4 -4.35 -9.76 6.36
N LEU A 5 -4.09 -9.12 7.51
CA LEU A 5 -4.31 -9.67 8.84
C LEU A 5 -5.66 -9.28 9.48
N HIS A 6 -6.43 -8.34 8.91
CA HIS A 6 -7.62 -7.82 9.60
C HIS A 6 -8.98 -8.11 8.97
N GLU A 7 -9.05 -8.62 7.72
CA GLU A 7 -10.31 -9.10 7.17
C GLU A 7 -10.21 -10.56 6.74
N PRO A 8 -11.08 -11.46 7.26
CA PRO A 8 -11.10 -12.84 6.80
C PRO A 8 -11.44 -12.85 5.31
N LEU A 9 -10.49 -13.33 4.52
CA LEU A 9 -10.64 -13.41 3.07
C LEU A 9 -11.70 -14.48 2.75
N PRO A 10 -12.59 -14.24 1.77
CA PRO A 10 -13.45 -15.31 1.30
C PRO A 10 -12.59 -16.50 0.85
N ARG A 11 -12.85 -17.67 1.43
CA ARG A 11 -12.12 -18.91 1.16
C ARG A 11 -13.10 -19.95 0.62
N HIS A 12 -12.66 -20.68 -0.40
CA HIS A 12 -13.32 -21.88 -0.86
C HIS A 12 -12.32 -23.04 -0.89
N ARG A 13 -12.50 -24.06 -0.04
CA ARG A 13 -11.54 -25.14 0.22
C ARG A 13 -10.13 -24.56 0.46
N ASP A 14 -9.17 -24.92 -0.39
CA ASP A 14 -7.78 -24.46 -0.33
C ASP A 14 -7.55 -23.22 -1.20
N SER A 15 -8.59 -22.51 -1.66
CA SER A 15 -8.47 -21.32 -2.51
C SER A 15 -8.95 -20.07 -1.79
N PHE A 16 -8.26 -18.96 -2.01
CA PHE A 16 -8.55 -17.66 -1.44
C PHE A 16 -8.89 -16.66 -2.53
N PHE A 17 -9.84 -15.77 -2.23
CA PHE A 17 -10.22 -14.66 -3.08
C PHE A 17 -9.69 -13.35 -2.49
N LEU A 18 -8.63 -12.80 -3.08
CA LEU A 18 -8.01 -11.55 -2.62
C LEU A 18 -8.52 -10.37 -3.43
N ARG A 19 -8.99 -9.32 -2.75
CA ARG A 19 -9.29 -8.05 -3.39
C ARG A 19 -7.98 -7.32 -3.70
N LYS A 20 -7.75 -6.98 -4.97
CA LYS A 20 -6.60 -6.20 -5.45
C LYS A 20 -7.09 -4.94 -6.16
N GLY A 21 -6.22 -3.94 -6.29
CA GLY A 21 -6.56 -2.64 -6.91
C GLY A 21 -7.27 -2.78 -8.26
N GLY A 22 -6.82 -3.73 -9.09
CA GLY A 22 -7.36 -3.99 -10.43
C GLY A 22 -8.26 -5.22 -10.60
N GLY A 23 -8.65 -5.92 -9.53
CA GLY A 23 -9.43 -7.16 -9.69
C GLY A 23 -9.56 -8.03 -8.45
N VAL A 24 -10.02 -9.27 -8.66
CA VAL A 24 -10.08 -10.34 -7.66
C VAL A 24 -9.07 -11.41 -8.04
N LEU A 25 -8.10 -11.67 -7.16
CA LEU A 25 -7.10 -12.73 -7.36
C LEU A 25 -7.60 -14.02 -6.71
N ILE A 26 -7.68 -15.10 -7.49
CA ILE A 26 -7.91 -16.46 -6.99
C ILE A 26 -6.55 -17.13 -6.85
N VAL A 27 -6.24 -17.61 -5.65
CA VAL A 27 -4.95 -18.22 -5.35
C VAL A 27 -5.13 -19.43 -4.44
N SER A 28 -4.43 -20.53 -4.71
CA SER A 28 -4.42 -21.69 -3.82
C SER A 28 -3.63 -21.39 -2.54
N GLU A 29 -3.86 -22.10 -1.44
CA GLU A 29 -3.13 -21.90 -0.18
C GLU A 29 -1.62 -22.09 -0.37
N ALA A 30 -1.23 -23.08 -1.16
CA ALA A 30 0.16 -23.37 -1.49
C ALA A 30 0.80 -22.21 -2.26
N SER A 31 0.09 -21.68 -3.27
CA SER A 31 0.54 -20.50 -4.02
C SER A 31 0.54 -19.24 -3.16
N LEU A 32 -0.42 -19.08 -2.25
CA LEU A 32 -0.58 -17.90 -1.41
C LEU A 32 0.63 -17.70 -0.49
N LYS A 33 1.16 -18.76 0.12
CA LYS A 33 2.35 -18.67 0.99
C LYS A 33 3.56 -18.20 0.21
N ASN A 34 3.82 -18.80 -0.95
CA ASN A 34 4.94 -18.43 -1.82
C ASN A 34 4.79 -16.99 -2.34
N GLU A 35 3.61 -16.62 -2.83
CA GLU A 35 3.33 -15.27 -3.32
C GLU A 35 3.44 -14.24 -2.20
N TYR A 36 2.97 -14.55 -1.00
CA TYR A 36 3.12 -13.67 0.15
C TYR A 36 4.60 -13.43 0.46
N GLU A 37 5.41 -14.48 0.54
CA GLU A 37 6.85 -14.34 0.77
C GLU A 37 7.55 -13.53 -0.33
N GLU A 38 7.20 -13.77 -1.60
CA GLU A 38 7.75 -13.00 -2.72
C GLU A 38 7.33 -11.52 -2.67
N ILE A 39 6.06 -11.25 -2.37
CA ILE A 39 5.54 -9.88 -2.22
C ILE A 39 6.25 -9.18 -1.06
N GLN A 40 6.41 -9.84 0.09
CA GLN A 40 7.12 -9.28 1.24
C GLN A 40 8.58 -8.98 0.90
N LYS A 41 9.28 -9.90 0.23
CA LYS A 41 10.67 -9.69 -0.23
C LYS A 41 10.77 -8.49 -1.18
N LYS A 42 9.84 -8.36 -2.12
CA LYS A 42 9.82 -7.23 -3.06
C LYS A 42 9.48 -5.91 -2.38
N LEU A 43 8.54 -5.91 -1.43
CA LEU A 43 8.21 -4.73 -0.63
C LEU A 43 9.39 -4.28 0.21
N LEU A 44 10.11 -5.23 0.83
CA LEU A 44 11.33 -4.94 1.59
C LEU A 44 12.42 -4.36 0.67
N PHE A 45 12.65 -4.97 -0.49
CA PHE A 45 13.60 -4.46 -1.49
C PHE A 45 13.24 -3.03 -1.95
N LEU A 46 11.97 -2.77 -2.24
CA LEU A 46 11.51 -1.41 -2.60
C LEU A 46 11.66 -0.42 -1.45
N TYR A 47 11.48 -0.87 -0.21
CA TYR A 47 11.69 -0.05 0.98
C TYR A 47 13.17 0.34 1.13
N GLU A 48 14.08 -0.62 1.00
CA GLU A 48 15.53 -0.39 1.02
C GLU A 48 15.99 0.55 -0.11
N GLN A 49 15.50 0.33 -1.34
CA GLN A 49 15.83 1.18 -2.48
C GLN A 49 15.37 2.65 -2.29
N ARG A 50 14.20 2.83 -1.67
CA ARG A 50 13.69 4.16 -1.30
C ARG A 50 14.54 4.81 -0.22
N GLN A 51 14.94 4.05 0.80
CA GLN A 51 15.86 4.53 1.84
C GLN A 51 17.18 5.00 1.23
N GLU A 52 17.83 4.20 0.37
CA GLU A 52 19.09 4.59 -0.27
C GLU A 52 18.95 5.89 -1.09
N THR A 53 17.88 6.01 -1.87
CA THR A 53 17.64 7.21 -2.69
C THR A 53 17.44 8.45 -1.83
N LEU A 54 16.67 8.33 -0.74
CA LEU A 54 16.41 9.43 0.17
C LEU A 54 17.61 9.75 1.05
N GLU A 55 18.46 8.80 1.38
CA GLU A 55 19.72 9.03 2.10
C GLU A 55 20.67 9.90 1.27
N VAL A 56 20.79 9.62 -0.03
CA VAL A 56 21.57 10.47 -0.95
C VAL A 56 21.00 11.89 -1.00
N ALA A 57 19.69 12.04 -1.08
CA ALA A 57 19.03 13.35 -1.07
C ALA A 57 19.20 14.08 0.27
N LYS A 58 19.08 13.37 1.41
CA LYS A 58 19.32 13.88 2.76
C LYS A 58 20.73 14.45 2.87
N GLN A 59 21.73 13.67 2.45
CA GLN A 59 23.12 14.11 2.51
C GLN A 59 23.36 15.36 1.64
N ALA A 60 22.79 15.41 0.43
CA ALA A 60 22.92 16.58 -0.44
C ALA A 60 22.34 17.86 0.20
N VAL A 61 21.19 17.76 0.89
CA VAL A 61 20.59 18.88 1.62
C VAL A 61 21.48 19.33 2.77
N LEU A 62 21.94 18.39 3.59
CA LEU A 62 22.77 18.72 4.75
C LEU A 62 24.10 19.37 4.34
N GLU A 63 24.73 18.90 3.26
CA GLU A 63 25.94 19.55 2.72
C GLU A 63 25.66 20.95 2.17
N ALA A 64 24.53 21.15 1.49
CA ALA A 64 24.13 22.48 1.01
C ALA A 64 23.90 23.46 2.18
N ILE A 65 23.29 23.01 3.28
CA ILE A 65 23.08 23.82 4.48
C ILE A 65 24.42 24.17 5.13
N LYS A 66 25.31 23.18 5.33
CA LYS A 66 26.65 23.42 5.88
C LYS A 66 27.42 24.46 5.07
N GLN A 67 27.37 24.36 3.74
CA GLN A 67 28.03 25.31 2.85
C GLN A 67 27.48 26.73 3.00
N LYS A 68 26.15 26.89 3.04
CA LYS A 68 25.51 28.19 3.30
C LYS A 68 25.89 28.78 4.66
N ASP A 69 25.96 27.95 5.69
CA ASP A 69 26.33 28.40 7.04
C ASP A 69 27.80 28.85 7.10
N LEU A 70 28.71 28.16 6.39
CA LEU A 70 30.11 28.59 6.26
C LEU A 70 30.25 29.93 5.53
N GLU A 71 29.49 30.14 4.45
CA GLU A 71 29.48 31.41 3.70
C GLU A 71 28.96 32.57 4.55
N LYS A 72 27.86 32.35 5.30
CA LYS A 72 27.33 33.34 6.24
C LYS A 72 28.33 33.67 7.35
N GLN A 73 28.99 32.66 7.90
CA GLN A 73 30.00 32.86 8.93
C GLN A 73 31.18 33.70 8.40
N GLY A 74 31.68 33.39 7.19
CA GLY A 74 32.75 34.18 6.57
C GLY A 74 32.37 35.64 6.32
N ALA A 75 31.11 35.91 5.94
CA ALA A 75 30.60 37.27 5.80
C ALA A 75 30.52 38.02 7.14
N LEU A 76 30.02 37.37 8.19
CA LEU A 76 29.92 37.95 9.53
C LEU A 76 31.28 38.21 10.18
N GLU A 77 32.24 37.31 9.96
CA GLU A 77 33.63 37.50 10.40
C GLU A 77 34.28 38.71 9.73
N ALA A 78 33.98 38.96 8.44
CA ALA A 78 34.41 40.18 7.74
C ALA A 78 33.78 41.46 8.31
N GLU A 79 32.59 41.36 8.92
CA GLU A 79 31.89 42.45 9.60
C GLU A 79 32.28 42.59 11.09
N GLY A 80 33.21 41.76 11.58
CA GLY A 80 33.71 41.82 12.97
C GLY A 80 32.76 41.23 14.01
N VAL A 81 31.74 40.47 13.58
CA VAL A 81 30.80 39.78 14.46
C VAL A 81 31.27 38.34 14.64
N SER A 82 31.65 37.93 15.87
CA SER A 82 32.01 36.55 16.18
C SER A 82 30.93 35.87 17.03
N GLY A 83 30.57 34.62 16.69
CA GLY A 83 29.86 33.72 17.61
C GLY A 83 28.48 33.23 17.19
N MET A 84 28.28 32.76 15.96
CA MET A 84 27.10 31.97 15.64
C MET A 84 27.37 30.49 15.94
N GLU A 85 26.52 29.87 16.78
CA GLU A 85 26.57 28.44 17.03
C GLU A 85 26.15 27.67 15.77
N ARG A 86 26.89 26.61 15.45
CA ARG A 86 26.53 25.72 14.34
C ARG A 86 25.23 25.00 14.67
N ARG A 87 24.35 24.88 13.68
CA ARG A 87 23.15 24.05 13.79
C ARG A 87 23.56 22.59 14.06
N ASP A 88 23.00 22.01 15.11
CA ASP A 88 23.13 20.59 15.42
C ASP A 88 21.93 19.84 14.83
N PHE A 89 22.20 18.94 13.89
CA PHE A 89 21.18 18.10 13.25
C PHE A 89 21.02 16.74 13.93
N SER A 90 21.83 16.42 14.95
CA SER A 90 21.87 15.10 15.59
C SER A 90 20.71 14.83 16.57
N THR A 91 19.87 15.83 16.84
CA THR A 91 18.71 15.77 17.74
C THR A 91 17.37 15.87 17.01
N ALA A 92 17.36 15.61 15.70
CA ALA A 92 16.15 15.63 14.91
C ALA A 92 15.20 14.50 15.32
N ALA A 93 13.93 14.85 15.53
CA ALA A 93 12.84 13.90 15.73
C ALA A 93 11.83 14.02 14.58
N CYS A 94 11.12 12.93 14.29
CA CYS A 94 10.05 12.91 13.32
C CYS A 94 8.91 13.83 13.77
N MET A 95 8.51 14.77 12.91
CA MET A 95 7.36 15.64 13.14
C MET A 95 6.04 14.87 13.28
N GLY A 96 5.92 13.70 12.64
CA GLY A 96 4.69 12.91 12.61
C GLY A 96 4.50 12.04 13.85
N CYS A 97 5.50 11.22 14.19
CA CYS A 97 5.43 10.26 15.30
C CYS A 97 6.21 10.67 16.55
N GLY A 98 7.20 11.56 16.43
CA GLY A 98 8.09 11.95 17.53
C GLY A 98 9.33 11.08 17.70
N ASP A 99 9.48 9.99 16.95
CA ASP A 99 10.64 9.10 17.03
C ASP A 99 11.92 9.81 16.57
N ASP A 100 13.04 9.55 17.23
CA ASP A 100 14.34 10.16 16.93
C ASP A 100 15.33 9.18 16.28
N GLU A 101 16.32 9.74 15.58
CA GLU A 101 17.37 8.98 14.89
C GLU A 101 18.33 8.27 15.84
N SER A 102 18.41 8.73 17.10
CA SER A 102 19.48 8.38 18.02
C SER A 102 19.19 7.13 18.87
N GLU A 103 17.93 6.86 19.19
CA GLU A 103 17.55 5.71 20.01
C GLU A 103 17.04 4.53 19.16
N ASP A 104 16.31 4.81 18.06
CA ASP A 104 15.61 3.77 17.30
C ASP A 104 16.22 3.46 15.92
N GLY A 105 17.25 4.22 15.49
CA GLY A 105 17.88 4.06 14.17
C GLY A 105 16.92 4.34 13.00
N VAL A 106 15.86 5.12 13.26
CA VAL A 106 14.82 5.45 12.29
C VAL A 106 15.36 6.49 11.32
N PHE A 107 15.30 6.19 10.01
CA PHE A 107 15.66 7.16 8.98
C PHE A 107 14.72 8.38 9.00
N LEU A 108 15.27 9.59 9.19
CA LEU A 108 14.55 10.87 9.13
C LEU A 108 15.02 11.72 7.94
N PHE A 109 14.03 12.16 7.15
CA PHE A 109 14.24 12.97 5.96
C PHE A 109 13.81 14.42 6.20
N PRO A 110 14.61 15.43 5.80
CA PRO A 110 14.24 16.84 5.95
C PRO A 110 13.03 17.20 5.08
N LEU A 111 12.08 17.94 5.67
CA LEU A 111 10.87 18.39 4.98
C LEU A 111 11.09 19.63 4.09
N CYS A 112 12.17 20.36 4.31
CA CYS A 112 12.52 21.59 3.60
C CYS A 112 14.05 21.69 3.39
N GLN A 113 14.48 22.56 2.49
CA GLN A 113 15.91 22.74 2.14
C GLN A 113 16.75 23.32 3.28
N GLU A 114 16.10 23.92 4.28
CA GLU A 114 16.76 24.44 5.49
C GLU A 114 16.72 23.43 6.66
N ALA A 115 16.14 22.24 6.43
CA ALA A 115 16.04 21.14 7.39
C ALA A 115 15.45 21.52 8.77
N HIS A 116 14.46 22.42 8.78
CA HIS A 116 13.80 22.84 10.01
C HIS A 116 13.06 21.71 10.74
N HIS A 117 12.48 20.77 9.98
CA HIS A 117 11.74 19.64 10.49
C HIS A 117 12.00 18.42 9.63
N HIS A 118 11.87 17.24 10.23
CA HIS A 118 12.14 15.97 9.58
C HIS A 118 10.94 15.04 9.70
N ALA A 119 10.84 14.06 8.82
CA ALA A 119 9.83 13.02 8.87
C ALA A 119 10.45 11.66 8.57
N CYS A 120 9.99 10.63 9.29
CA CYS A 120 10.35 9.26 8.98
C CYS A 120 9.62 8.77 7.72
N LEU A 121 10.15 7.72 7.11
CA LEU A 121 9.55 7.09 5.95
C LEU A 121 8.12 6.60 6.17
N GLU A 122 7.82 6.09 7.37
CA GLU A 122 6.48 5.59 7.68
C GLU A 122 5.45 6.73 7.69
N CYS A 123 5.79 7.87 8.28
CA CYS A 123 4.93 9.05 8.27
C CYS A 123 4.76 9.62 6.85
N LEU A 124 5.83 9.65 6.04
CA LEU A 124 5.75 10.05 4.63
C LEU A 124 4.85 9.11 3.82
N ASP A 125 5.01 7.79 3.98
CA ASP A 125 4.16 6.76 3.37
C ASP A 125 2.69 6.88 3.83
N GLY A 126 2.46 7.24 5.09
CA GLY A 126 1.12 7.47 5.65
C GLY A 126 0.41 8.62 4.95
N VAL A 127 1.02 9.81 4.94
CA VAL A 127 0.38 11.00 4.34
C VAL A 127 0.21 10.88 2.83
N ALA A 128 1.13 10.21 2.14
CA ALA A 128 1.06 10.02 0.69
C ALA A 128 -0.17 9.17 0.29
N LYS A 129 -0.50 8.13 1.08
CA LYS A 129 -1.71 7.31 0.86
C LYS A 129 -2.99 8.12 1.01
N ASP A 130 -3.02 9.01 1.99
CA ASP A 130 -4.17 9.87 2.26
C ASP A 130 -4.26 11.07 1.31
N LYS A 131 -3.35 11.16 0.32
CA LYS A 131 -3.20 12.29 -0.60
C LYS A 131 -3.00 13.62 0.12
N GLN A 132 -2.40 13.55 1.31
CA GLN A 132 -2.01 14.70 2.11
C GLN A 132 -0.53 14.99 1.91
N GLU A 133 -0.08 16.16 2.37
CA GLU A 133 1.30 16.59 2.27
C GLU A 133 1.84 16.98 3.64
N LEU A 134 2.99 16.43 4.01
CA LEU A 134 3.76 16.93 5.15
C LEU A 134 4.53 18.16 4.69
N ILE A 135 4.18 19.31 5.26
CA ILE A 135 4.79 20.59 4.94
C ILE A 135 5.52 21.09 6.17
N CYS A 136 6.72 21.63 5.98
CA CYS A 136 7.43 22.31 7.05
C CYS A 136 6.59 23.50 7.57
N PRO A 137 6.22 23.57 8.86
CA PRO A 137 5.43 24.67 9.41
C PRO A 137 6.10 26.04 9.29
N ILE A 138 7.43 26.07 9.27
CA ILE A 138 8.22 27.30 9.17
C ILE A 138 8.26 27.82 7.73
N CYS A 139 8.54 26.93 6.76
CA CYS A 139 8.65 27.31 5.34
C CYS A 139 7.32 27.24 4.58
N ARG A 140 6.21 27.00 5.28
CA ARG A 140 4.89 26.79 4.65
C ARG A 140 4.48 27.97 3.76
N GLU A 141 4.75 29.20 4.21
CA GLU A 141 4.41 30.41 3.47
C GLU A 141 5.33 30.65 2.26
N GLU A 142 6.56 30.13 2.32
CA GLU A 142 7.56 30.20 1.25
C GLU A 142 7.31 29.14 0.16
N GLY A 143 6.41 28.20 0.41
CA GLY A 143 6.03 27.14 -0.53
C GLY A 143 7.08 26.05 -0.69
N ASP A 144 8.01 25.89 0.27
CA ASP A 144 9.02 24.84 0.18
C ASP A 144 8.39 23.46 0.43
N SER A 145 8.15 22.75 -0.67
CA SER A 145 7.66 21.37 -0.69
C SER A 145 8.79 20.37 -0.99
N PHE A 146 10.05 20.75 -0.76
CA PHE A 146 11.22 19.94 -1.08
C PHE A 146 11.09 18.49 -0.55
N GLY A 147 10.73 18.34 0.72
CA GLY A 147 10.63 17.03 1.37
C GLY A 147 9.69 16.07 0.64
N MET A 148 8.47 16.54 0.37
CA MET A 148 7.45 15.77 -0.35
C MET A 148 7.80 15.58 -1.83
N TYR A 149 8.49 16.54 -2.47
CA TYR A 149 8.90 16.41 -3.86
C TYR A 149 9.96 15.32 -4.05
N GLU A 150 11.04 15.31 -3.26
CA GLU A 150 12.07 14.26 -3.34
C GLU A 150 11.51 12.89 -2.93
N TYR A 151 10.63 12.85 -1.92
CA TYR A 151 9.90 11.63 -1.58
C TYR A 151 9.03 11.12 -2.75
N LYS A 152 8.23 11.99 -3.39
CA LYS A 152 7.41 11.62 -4.56
C LYS A 152 8.27 11.16 -5.74
N LYS A 153 9.43 11.77 -5.94
CA LYS A 153 10.40 11.36 -6.98
C LYS A 153 10.98 9.97 -6.69
N ALA A 154 11.29 9.66 -5.44
CA ALA A 154 11.76 8.33 -5.02
C ALA A 154 10.65 7.26 -5.07
N THR A 155 9.40 7.64 -4.81
CA THR A 155 8.24 6.71 -4.78
C THR A 155 7.50 6.57 -6.11
N GLY A 156 7.53 7.58 -6.97
CA GLY A 156 6.84 7.57 -8.26
C GLY A 156 7.33 6.48 -9.23
N GLN A 157 8.52 5.91 -9.00
CA GLN A 157 9.02 4.74 -9.71
C GLN A 157 8.39 3.42 -9.23
N SER A 158 7.64 3.41 -8.12
CA SER A 158 7.19 2.18 -7.44
C SER A 158 5.71 1.80 -7.67
N GLU A 159 4.84 2.74 -8.09
CA GLU A 159 3.46 2.42 -8.48
C GLU A 159 3.41 1.53 -9.73
N GLU A 160 4.38 1.70 -10.63
CA GLU A 160 4.62 0.80 -11.76
C GLU A 160 5.10 -0.59 -11.30
N GLY A 161 5.83 -0.68 -10.18
CA GLY A 161 6.32 -1.94 -9.61
C GLY A 161 5.21 -2.84 -9.07
N LEU A 162 4.22 -2.28 -8.36
CA LEU A 162 3.04 -3.03 -7.90
C LEU A 162 2.11 -3.39 -9.07
N SER A 163 1.97 -2.50 -10.06
CA SER A 163 1.21 -2.78 -11.29
C SER A 163 1.88 -3.87 -12.13
N ALA A 164 3.21 -3.92 -12.19
CA ALA A 164 3.97 -4.98 -12.85
C ALA A 164 3.75 -6.35 -12.20
N LEU A 165 3.59 -6.41 -10.87
CA LEU A 165 3.25 -7.68 -10.19
C LEU A 165 1.91 -8.24 -10.64
N ILE A 166 0.96 -7.38 -10.99
CA ILE A 166 -0.36 -7.77 -11.49
C ILE A 166 -0.26 -8.33 -12.92
N THR A 167 0.69 -7.86 -13.74
CA THR A 167 0.85 -8.30 -15.14
C THR A 167 1.31 -9.75 -15.32
N HIS A 168 1.83 -10.41 -14.27
CA HIS A 168 2.23 -11.81 -14.33
C HIS A 168 1.04 -12.79 -14.26
N TYR A 169 -0.12 -12.34 -13.81
CA TYR A 169 -1.27 -13.23 -13.62
C TYR A 169 -2.07 -13.40 -14.90
N LYS A 170 -2.52 -14.63 -15.12
CA LYS A 170 -3.42 -14.97 -16.22
C LYS A 170 -4.76 -14.30 -15.97
N THR A 171 -5.20 -13.50 -16.95
CA THR A 171 -6.47 -12.78 -16.94
C THR A 171 -7.41 -13.40 -17.96
N PRO A 172 -8.31 -14.31 -17.56
CA PRO A 172 -9.24 -14.92 -18.49
C PRO A 172 -10.32 -13.91 -18.95
N ASP A 173 -10.77 -14.04 -20.20
CA ASP A 173 -11.92 -13.26 -20.71
C ASP A 173 -13.24 -13.72 -20.07
N SER A 174 -13.35 -15.02 -19.75
CA SER A 174 -14.50 -15.63 -19.11
C SER A 174 -14.07 -16.62 -18.03
N PHE A 175 -14.75 -16.60 -16.89
CA PHE A 175 -14.51 -17.50 -15.78
C PHE A 175 -15.84 -18.02 -15.22
N SER A 176 -15.98 -19.32 -15.04
CA SER A 176 -17.17 -19.91 -14.40
C SER A 176 -16.80 -20.31 -12.98
N VAL A 177 -17.54 -19.82 -12.00
CA VAL A 177 -17.35 -20.23 -10.61
C VAL A 177 -17.99 -21.60 -10.40
N THR A 178 -17.17 -22.57 -10.02
CA THR A 178 -17.56 -23.95 -9.69
C THR A 178 -17.00 -24.33 -8.32
N GLN A 179 -17.38 -25.50 -7.81
CA GLN A 179 -16.76 -26.03 -6.57
C GLN A 179 -15.28 -26.38 -6.74
N ASP A 180 -14.87 -26.72 -7.95
CA ASP A 180 -13.51 -27.11 -8.27
C ASP A 180 -12.82 -25.92 -8.92
N LEU A 181 -12.28 -25.04 -8.06
CA LEU A 181 -11.50 -23.90 -8.50
C LEU A 181 -10.15 -24.36 -9.07
N PRO A 182 -9.60 -23.62 -10.04
CA PRO A 182 -8.30 -23.94 -10.60
C PRO A 182 -7.20 -23.79 -9.55
N ASN A 183 -6.20 -24.66 -9.61
CA ASN A 183 -4.99 -24.56 -8.79
C ASN A 183 -4.05 -23.43 -9.26
N GLU A 184 -4.23 -22.97 -10.50
CA GLU A 184 -3.49 -21.84 -11.08
C GLU A 184 -3.95 -20.52 -10.45
N THR A 185 -3.02 -19.60 -10.20
CA THR A 185 -3.36 -18.24 -9.77
C THR A 185 -4.00 -17.48 -10.93
N LEU A 186 -5.22 -16.98 -10.74
CA LEU A 186 -5.99 -16.22 -11.74
C LEU A 186 -6.33 -14.83 -11.23
N LEU A 187 -6.22 -13.82 -12.11
CA LEU A 187 -6.72 -12.48 -11.82
C LEU A 187 -7.99 -12.21 -12.62
N LEU A 188 -9.10 -12.03 -11.92
CA LEU A 188 -10.37 -11.60 -12.50
C LEU A 188 -10.43 -10.08 -12.49
N THR A 189 -10.61 -9.46 -13.65
CA THR A 189 -10.64 -8.00 -13.80
C THR A 189 -12.02 -7.53 -14.24
N GLU A 190 -12.20 -6.22 -14.41
CA GLU A 190 -13.44 -5.63 -14.94
C GLU A 190 -13.82 -6.18 -16.33
N LYS A 191 -12.83 -6.65 -17.10
CA LYS A 191 -13.02 -7.24 -18.43
C LYS A 191 -13.46 -8.71 -18.36
N THR A 192 -13.16 -9.38 -17.25
CA THR A 192 -13.49 -10.79 -17.05
C THR A 192 -14.98 -10.95 -16.80
N THR A 193 -15.62 -11.80 -17.62
CA THR A 193 -17.01 -12.19 -17.40
C THR A 193 -17.09 -13.40 -16.48
N VAL A 194 -17.59 -13.20 -15.26
CA VAL A 194 -17.72 -14.23 -14.22
C VAL A 194 -19.13 -14.82 -14.23
N THR A 195 -19.25 -16.10 -14.59
CA THR A 195 -20.54 -16.81 -14.60
C THR A 195 -20.76 -17.54 -13.28
N LEU A 196 -21.90 -17.26 -12.63
CA LEU A 196 -22.34 -17.92 -11.39
C LEU A 196 -23.56 -18.80 -11.71
N SER A 197 -23.41 -20.12 -11.65
CA SER A 197 -24.51 -21.05 -11.95
C SER A 197 -24.40 -22.31 -11.11
N ASN A 198 -25.54 -22.78 -10.61
CA ASN A 198 -25.68 -24.02 -9.84
C ASN A 198 -24.86 -24.03 -8.52
N ILE A 199 -24.68 -22.86 -7.91
CA ILE A 199 -23.91 -22.69 -6.67
C ILE A 199 -24.66 -21.82 -5.66
N GLU A 200 -24.41 -22.07 -4.38
CA GLU A 200 -24.66 -21.14 -3.27
C GLU A 200 -23.35 -20.41 -2.94
N MET A 201 -23.39 -19.09 -2.81
CA MET A 201 -22.20 -18.27 -2.54
C MET A 201 -22.40 -17.36 -1.34
N SER A 202 -21.34 -17.08 -0.58
CA SER A 202 -21.40 -16.07 0.48
C SER A 202 -21.65 -14.66 -0.08
N ALA A 203 -22.46 -13.86 0.62
CA ALA A 203 -22.72 -12.48 0.24
C ALA A 203 -21.43 -11.66 0.08
N LYS A 204 -20.43 -11.90 0.94
CA LYS A 204 -19.13 -11.23 0.90
C LYS A 204 -18.40 -11.48 -0.42
N LEU A 205 -18.27 -12.74 -0.84
CA LEU A 205 -17.61 -13.07 -2.11
C LEU A 205 -18.39 -12.51 -3.30
N PHE A 206 -19.72 -12.61 -3.26
CA PHE A 206 -20.58 -12.10 -4.32
C PHE A 206 -20.40 -10.59 -4.55
N PHE A 207 -20.38 -9.78 -3.48
CA PHE A 207 -20.18 -8.34 -3.60
C PHE A 207 -18.77 -7.98 -4.11
N VAL A 208 -17.73 -8.71 -3.67
CA VAL A 208 -16.37 -8.51 -4.17
C VAL A 208 -16.28 -8.78 -5.67
N LEU A 209 -16.92 -9.85 -6.16
CA LEU A 209 -16.98 -10.14 -7.60
C LEU A 209 -17.76 -9.08 -8.37
N LEU A 210 -18.93 -8.66 -7.87
CA LEU A 210 -19.73 -7.61 -8.51
C LEU A 210 -19.00 -6.28 -8.63
N GLU A 211 -18.23 -5.92 -7.62
CA GLU A 211 -17.50 -4.66 -7.60
C GLU A 211 -16.36 -4.63 -8.64
N LYS A 212 -15.71 -5.77 -8.86
CA LYS A 212 -14.43 -5.84 -9.57
C LYS A 212 -14.48 -6.55 -10.92
N THR A 213 -15.59 -7.20 -11.26
CA THR A 213 -15.74 -8.04 -12.46
C THR A 213 -17.11 -7.87 -13.10
N LYS A 214 -17.28 -8.37 -14.32
CA LYS A 214 -18.59 -8.45 -14.97
C LYS A 214 -19.27 -9.76 -14.61
N VAL A 215 -20.25 -9.73 -13.70
CA VAL A 215 -20.95 -10.96 -13.27
C VAL A 215 -22.15 -11.28 -14.16
N THR A 216 -22.28 -12.54 -14.57
CA THR A 216 -23.45 -13.11 -15.24
C THR A 216 -24.05 -14.22 -14.39
N LEU A 217 -25.35 -14.11 -14.10
CA LEU A 217 -26.09 -15.13 -13.36
C LEU A 217 -26.65 -16.17 -14.32
N GLY A 218 -26.35 -17.44 -14.07
CA GLY A 218 -26.86 -18.60 -14.78
C GLY A 218 -28.16 -19.11 -14.17
N GLU A 219 -28.28 -20.43 -14.05
CA GLU A 219 -29.51 -21.10 -13.60
C GLU A 219 -29.74 -20.94 -12.08
N ARG A 220 -29.36 -21.95 -11.27
CA ARG A 220 -29.65 -21.96 -9.83
C ARG A 220 -28.55 -21.26 -9.05
N PHE A 221 -28.79 -20.03 -8.63
CA PHE A 221 -27.84 -19.26 -7.83
C PHE A 221 -28.51 -18.78 -6.54
N SER A 222 -27.86 -19.00 -5.40
CA SER A 222 -28.30 -18.50 -4.11
C SER A 222 -27.16 -17.76 -3.40
N ILE A 223 -27.53 -16.77 -2.59
CA ILE A 223 -26.59 -16.03 -1.74
C ILE A 223 -26.88 -16.38 -0.29
N ALA A 224 -25.86 -16.82 0.42
CA ALA A 224 -25.93 -17.13 1.84
C ALA A 224 -25.22 -16.07 2.69
N TRP A 225 -25.58 -15.99 3.96
CA TRP A 225 -24.87 -15.15 4.92
C TRP A 225 -23.42 -15.65 5.09
N TYR A 226 -22.49 -14.72 5.25
CA TYR A 226 -21.08 -15.05 5.45
C TYR A 226 -20.81 -15.43 6.90
N VAL A 227 -20.24 -16.60 7.12
CA VAL A 227 -19.70 -17.04 8.42
C VAL A 227 -18.19 -17.15 8.23
N ASP A 228 -17.40 -16.44 9.05
CA ASP A 228 -15.96 -16.21 8.86
C ASP A 228 -15.10 -17.50 8.75
N SER A 229 -15.65 -18.67 9.08
CA SER A 229 -14.99 -19.98 9.02
C SER A 229 -15.53 -20.94 7.95
N GLU A 230 -16.55 -20.54 7.20
CA GLU A 230 -17.25 -21.44 6.27
C GLU A 230 -16.81 -21.30 4.81
N ASP A 231 -16.94 -22.41 4.08
CA ASP A 231 -16.74 -22.48 2.64
C ASP A 231 -17.65 -21.48 1.92
N CYS A 232 -17.05 -20.55 1.17
CA CYS A 232 -17.77 -19.45 0.54
C CYS A 232 -18.56 -19.88 -0.70
N ILE A 233 -18.33 -21.08 -1.22
CA ILE A 233 -19.05 -21.65 -2.35
C ILE A 233 -19.53 -23.05 -1.96
N ARG A 234 -20.79 -23.36 -2.23
CA ARG A 234 -21.40 -24.67 -1.99
C ARG A 234 -22.22 -25.09 -3.19
N ASP A 235 -22.47 -26.39 -3.34
CA ASP A 235 -23.47 -26.84 -4.29
C ASP A 235 -24.82 -26.33 -3.87
N HIS A 236 -25.62 -25.93 -4.86
CA HIS A 236 -27.02 -25.64 -4.65
C HIS A 236 -27.77 -26.95 -4.33
N GLY A 237 -27.73 -27.39 -3.08
CA GLY A 237 -28.50 -28.52 -2.59
C GLY A 237 -30.00 -28.21 -2.59
N MET A 238 -30.84 -29.12 -3.11
CA MET A 238 -32.30 -28.94 -3.18
C MET A 238 -33.02 -28.92 -1.81
N ALA A 239 -32.30 -28.81 -0.69
CA ALA A 239 -32.82 -29.12 0.65
C ALA A 239 -32.90 -27.93 1.62
N ARG A 240 -32.60 -26.69 1.20
CA ARG A 240 -32.77 -25.50 2.05
C ARG A 240 -33.88 -24.59 1.52
N GLU A 241 -35.12 -25.03 1.69
CA GLU A 241 -36.28 -24.13 1.70
C GLU A 241 -36.26 -23.32 3.00
N MET A 242 -35.42 -22.30 3.08
CA MET A 242 -35.65 -21.21 4.04
C MET A 242 -35.90 -19.93 3.25
N PRO A 243 -37.16 -19.53 3.04
CA PRO A 243 -37.46 -18.26 2.41
C PRO A 243 -36.90 -17.12 3.27
N PHE A 244 -36.15 -16.23 2.64
CA PHE A 244 -35.69 -14.98 3.25
C PHE A 244 -36.85 -13.97 3.27
N TYR A 245 -37.11 -13.39 4.44
CA TYR A 245 -38.05 -12.28 4.58
C TYR A 245 -37.28 -10.96 4.43
N LEU A 246 -37.58 -10.20 3.37
CA LEU A 246 -37.18 -8.80 3.29
C LEU A 246 -38.06 -8.01 4.26
N ARG A 247 -37.45 -7.49 5.33
CA ARG A 247 -38.12 -6.58 6.25
C ARG A 247 -38.18 -5.20 5.58
N GLY A 248 -39.38 -4.80 5.16
CA GLY A 248 -39.69 -3.44 4.72
C GLY A 248 -39.80 -2.47 5.88
#